data_AF-A0A5D3CVR5-F1
#
_entry.id   AF-A0A5D3CVR5-F1
#
_cell.length_a   1.000
_cell.length_b   1.000
_cell.length_c   1.000
_cell.angle_alpha   90.00
_cell.angle_beta   90.00
_cell.angle_gamma   90.00
#
_symmetry.space_group_name_H-M   'P 1'
#
loop_
_entity.id
_entity.type
_entity.pdbx_description
1 polymer ?
#
loop_
_entity_poly.entity_id
_entity_poly.type
_entity_poly.pdbx_seq_one_letter_code
_entity_poly.pdbx_strand_id
1 'polypeptide(L)'
;MSSPVGKDLQQTRESYVTRFHEKMDYKCQMEYFNMKHSSARNVIERAFGVLKGRWAILRGKLYYPLQVQCRTILACALLHNLIKREMTYCNDVEDEDEGDSTYATTTASEDIQYIETTNKWSQWRDDLDESMFTDWQLRNA
;
A
#
# COMPACT_ATOMS: atom_id res chain seq x y z
N MET A 1 2.35 41.88 -12.33
CA MET A 1 1.80 41.21 -11.13
C MET A 1 1.13 39.95 -11.62
N SER A 2 1.86 38.84 -11.69
CA SER A 2 1.33 37.58 -12.24
C SER A 2 1.21 36.58 -11.10
N SER A 3 -0.03 36.24 -10.75
CA SER A 3 -0.35 35.18 -9.79
C SER A 3 0.20 33.84 -10.31
N PRO A 4 0.78 32.99 -9.45
CA PRO A 4 1.15 31.65 -9.87
C PRO A 4 -0.08 30.74 -9.85
N VAL A 5 -0.24 30.06 -10.98
CA VAL A 5 -1.13 28.93 -11.26
C VAL A 5 -1.22 27.96 -10.08
N GLY A 6 -2.45 27.60 -9.71
CA GLY A 6 -2.77 26.64 -8.66
C GLY A 6 -2.07 25.31 -8.93
N LYS A 7 -1.18 24.93 -8.03
CA LYS A 7 -0.60 23.59 -8.03
C LYS A 7 -1.69 22.63 -7.57
N ASP A 8 -1.90 21.59 -8.36
CA ASP A 8 -2.80 20.49 -8.06
C ASP A 8 -2.57 19.97 -6.62
N LEU A 9 -3.64 19.75 -5.86
CA LEU A 9 -3.58 19.40 -4.44
C LEU A 9 -2.87 18.06 -4.21
N GLN A 10 -2.95 17.14 -5.18
CA GLN A 10 -2.20 15.89 -5.18
C GLN A 10 -0.70 16.14 -5.43
N GLN A 11 -0.33 16.92 -6.45
CA GLN A 11 1.06 17.32 -6.71
C GLN A 11 1.69 18.01 -5.50
N THR A 12 0.89 18.82 -4.81
CA THR A 12 1.31 19.57 -3.63
C THR A 12 1.54 18.63 -2.44
N ARG A 13 0.61 17.70 -2.15
CA ARG A 13 0.78 16.68 -1.09
C ARG A 13 1.97 15.75 -1.36
N GLU A 14 2.16 15.32 -2.60
CA GLU A 14 3.32 14.49 -3.00
C GLU A 14 4.63 15.27 -2.89
N SER A 15 4.65 16.56 -3.26
CA SER A 15 5.82 17.42 -3.08
C SER A 15 6.17 17.64 -1.61
N TYR A 16 5.17 17.77 -0.74
CA TYR A 16 5.38 17.90 0.70
C TYR A 16 5.92 16.60 1.29
N VAL A 17 5.29 15.45 1.02
CA VAL A 17 5.74 14.14 1.49
C VAL A 17 7.18 13.86 1.05
N THR A 18 7.49 14.06 -0.24
CA THR A 18 8.85 13.87 -0.77
C THR A 18 9.87 14.79 -0.08
N ARG A 19 9.50 16.06 0.17
CA ARG A 19 10.35 17.04 0.85
C ARG A 19 10.51 16.80 2.36
N PHE A 20 9.53 16.17 3.01
CA PHE A 20 9.66 15.73 4.41
C PHE A 20 10.65 14.57 4.55
N HIS A 21 10.70 13.65 3.58
CA HIS A 21 11.64 12.52 3.59
C HIS A 21 13.10 12.91 3.33
N GLU A 22 13.33 14.03 2.64
CA GLU A 22 14.66 14.49 2.21
C GLU A 22 15.45 15.23 3.31
N LYS A 23 14.81 15.61 4.42
CA LYS A 23 15.42 16.35 5.54
C LYS A 23 15.43 15.63 6.88
N MET A 24 15.02 14.36 6.91
CA MET A 24 15.01 13.58 8.14
C MET A 24 16.36 12.90 8.31
N ASP A 25 17.07 13.30 9.37
CA ASP A 25 18.25 12.61 9.86
C ASP A 25 17.78 11.40 10.68
N TYR A 26 17.89 10.20 10.12
CA TYR A 26 17.47 8.96 10.80
C TYR A 26 18.57 8.56 11.78
N LYS A 27 18.21 8.37 13.05
CA LYS A 27 19.19 8.10 14.11
C LYS A 27 19.62 6.63 14.13
N CYS A 28 18.78 5.73 13.59
CA CYS A 28 19.10 4.32 13.48
C CYS A 28 18.48 3.67 12.23
N GLN A 29 19.09 2.56 11.83
CA GLN A 29 18.65 1.67 10.75
C GLN A 29 17.15 1.31 10.86
N MET A 30 16.69 0.93 12.08
CA MET A 30 15.28 0.62 12.34
C MET A 30 14.31 1.76 12.02
N GLU A 31 14.66 3.01 12.32
CA GLU A 31 13.82 4.18 11.99
C GLU A 31 13.70 4.36 10.48
N TYR A 32 14.80 4.19 9.75
CA TYR A 32 14.83 4.28 8.30
C TYR A 32 13.97 3.18 7.65
N PHE A 33 14.12 1.94 8.10
CA PHE A 33 13.30 0.82 7.61
C PHE A 33 11.82 1.02 7.91
N ASN A 34 11.46 1.37 9.14
CA ASN A 34 10.07 1.61 9.51
C ASN A 34 9.44 2.72 8.65
N MET A 35 10.19 3.78 8.37
CA MET A 35 9.74 4.83 7.47
C MET A 35 9.54 4.30 6.04
N LYS A 36 10.52 3.60 5.46
CA LYS A 36 10.39 3.07 4.09
C LYS A 36 9.27 2.04 3.98
N HIS A 37 9.13 1.18 4.98
CA HIS A 37 8.06 0.21 5.08
C HIS A 37 6.69 0.89 5.15
N SER A 38 6.53 1.89 6.02
CA SER A 38 5.29 2.66 6.14
C SER A 38 4.95 3.42 4.84
N SER A 39 5.95 4.01 4.18
CA SER A 39 5.78 4.69 2.90
C SER A 39 5.27 3.73 1.81
N ALA A 40 5.90 2.55 1.67
CA ALA A 40 5.47 1.52 0.73
C ALA A 40 4.05 1.02 1.06
N ARG A 41 3.76 0.78 2.34
CA ARG A 41 2.46 0.34 2.81
C ARG A 41 1.36 1.36 2.49
N ASN A 42 1.62 2.65 2.69
CA ASN A 42 0.69 3.73 2.37
C ASN A 42 0.35 3.76 0.87
N VAL A 43 1.33 3.56 -0.03
CA VAL A 43 1.07 3.47 -1.47
C VAL A 43 0.17 2.28 -1.80
N ILE A 44 0.44 1.11 -1.20
CA ILE A 44 -0.35 -0.10 -1.39
C ILE A 44 -1.79 0.10 -0.87
N GLU A 45 -1.95 0.64 0.33
CA GLU A 45 -3.25 0.90 0.93
C GLU A 45 -4.09 1.88 0.10
N ARG A 46 -3.48 2.97 -0.39
CA ARG A 46 -4.15 3.92 -1.30
C ARG A 46 -4.59 3.25 -2.60
N ALA A 47 -3.75 2.40 -3.19
CA ALA A 47 -4.10 1.67 -4.41
C ALA A 47 -5.28 0.71 -4.19
N PHE A 48 -5.29 -0.01 -3.07
CA PHE A 48 -6.44 -0.85 -2.69
C PHE A 48 -7.70 -0.03 -2.36
N GLY A 49 -7.55 1.17 -1.79
CA GLY A 49 -8.65 2.10 -1.57
C GLY A 49 -9.35 2.48 -2.88
N VAL A 50 -8.58 2.90 -3.89
CA VAL A 50 -9.14 3.19 -5.24
C VAL A 50 -9.82 1.96 -5.84
N LEU A 51 -9.19 0.79 -5.72
CA LEU A 51 -9.75 -0.45 -6.26
C LEU A 51 -11.08 -0.82 -5.59
N LYS A 52 -11.17 -0.71 -4.26
CA LYS A 52 -12.42 -0.95 -3.51
C LYS A 52 -13.49 0.10 -3.77
N GLY A 53 -13.08 1.37 -3.94
CA GLY A 53 -13.97 2.45 -4.35
C GLY A 53 -14.60 2.18 -5.71
N ARG A 54 -13.86 1.63 -6.67
CA ARG A 54 -14.41 1.36 -8.01
C ARG A 54 -15.21 0.06 -8.12
N TRP A 55 -14.83 -0.97 -7.37
CA TRP A 55 -15.41 -2.31 -7.49
C TRP A 55 -16.18 -2.71 -6.23
N ALA A 56 -17.52 -2.60 -6.27
CA ALA A 56 -18.40 -2.93 -5.14
C ALA A 56 -18.20 -4.36 -4.59
N ILE A 57 -17.82 -5.31 -5.46
CA ILE A 57 -17.50 -6.70 -5.06
C ILE A 57 -16.36 -6.80 -4.04
N LEU A 58 -15.46 -5.80 -3.98
CA LEU A 58 -14.33 -5.76 -3.06
C LEU A 58 -14.63 -5.02 -1.74
N ARG A 59 -15.80 -4.38 -1.61
CA ARG A 59 -16.21 -3.69 -0.38
C ARG A 59 -16.73 -4.66 0.68
N GLY A 60 -17.38 -5.74 0.25
CA GLY A 60 -17.95 -6.76 1.13
C GLY A 60 -17.03 -7.95 1.42
N LYS A 61 -17.42 -8.78 2.39
CA LYS A 61 -16.78 -10.08 2.63
C LYS A 61 -17.05 -11.02 1.45
N LEU A 62 -15.98 -11.60 0.90
CA LEU A 62 -16.07 -12.61 -0.14
C LEU A 62 -16.19 -14.00 0.51
N TYR A 63 -17.36 -14.63 0.41
CA TYR A 63 -17.60 -16.00 0.91
C TYR A 63 -17.01 -17.10 -0.01
N TYR A 64 -15.91 -16.79 -0.70
CA TYR A 64 -15.26 -17.70 -1.65
C TYR A 64 -13.96 -18.26 -1.06
N PRO A 65 -13.49 -19.44 -1.51
CA PRO A 65 -12.15 -19.93 -1.14
C PRO A 65 -11.05 -18.92 -1.46
N LEU A 66 -9.96 -18.90 -0.68
CA LEU A 66 -8.86 -17.92 -0.81
C LEU A 66 -8.34 -17.78 -2.25
N GLN A 67 -8.21 -18.89 -2.97
CA GLN A 67 -7.76 -18.88 -4.37
C GLN A 67 -8.69 -18.06 -5.28
N VAL A 68 -10.00 -18.14 -5.06
CA VAL A 68 -11.00 -17.39 -5.82
C VAL A 68 -10.95 -15.92 -5.44
N GLN A 69 -10.80 -15.59 -4.16
CA GLN A 69 -10.63 -14.21 -3.71
C GLN A 69 -9.41 -13.54 -4.37
N CYS A 70 -8.26 -14.21 -4.36
CA CYS A 70 -7.04 -13.71 -5.00
C CYS A 70 -7.23 -13.48 -6.51
N ARG A 71 -7.91 -14.42 -7.21
CA ARG A 71 -8.22 -14.29 -8.65
C ARG A 71 -9.16 -13.11 -8.93
N THR A 72 -10.18 -12.91 -8.10
CA THR A 72 -11.11 -11.78 -8.22
C THR A 72 -10.38 -10.44 -8.06
N ILE A 73 -9.55 -10.30 -7.02
CA ILE A 73 -8.74 -9.09 -6.80
C ILE A 73 -7.84 -8.80 -8.00
N LEU A 74 -7.16 -9.84 -8.52
CA LEU A 74 -6.29 -9.71 -9.69
C LEU A 74 -7.07 -9.28 -10.94
N ALA A 75 -8.23 -9.90 -11.20
CA ALA A 75 -9.09 -9.54 -12.33
C ALA A 75 -9.54 -8.07 -12.24
N CYS A 76 -9.97 -7.60 -11.06
CA CYS A 76 -10.33 -6.21 -10.83
C CYS A 76 -9.16 -5.25 -11.09
N ALA A 77 -7.94 -5.60 -10.64
CA ALA A 77 -6.75 -4.78 -10.88
C ALA A 77 -6.37 -4.72 -12.37
N LEU A 78 -6.43 -5.85 -13.09
CA LEU A 78 -6.17 -5.91 -14.53
C LEU A 78 -7.19 -5.09 -15.33
N LEU A 79 -8.47 -5.23 -15.01
CA LEU A 79 -9.55 -4.45 -15.64
C LEU A 79 -9.40 -2.96 -15.34
N HIS A 80 -9.07 -2.59 -14.10
CA HIS A 80 -8.82 -1.19 -13.73
C HIS A 80 -7.66 -0.60 -14.55
N ASN A 81 -6.55 -1.33 -14.66
CA ASN A 81 -5.40 -0.90 -15.45
C ASN A 81 -5.73 -0.78 -16.95
N LEU A 82 -6.52 -1.72 -17.49
CA LEU A 82 -6.97 -1.67 -18.88
C LEU A 82 -7.84 -0.44 -19.14
N ILE A 83 -8.85 -0.21 -18.28
CA ILE A 83 -9.75 0.94 -18.45
C ILE A 83 -8.97 2.25 -18.31
N LYS A 84 -8.07 2.36 -17.32
CA LYS A 84 -7.23 3.55 -17.15
C LYS A 84 -6.34 3.84 -18.36
N ARG A 85 -5.89 2.80 -19.07
CA ARG A 85 -5.05 2.94 -20.27
C ARG A 85 -5.87 3.35 -21.49
N GLU A 86 -7.04 2.74 -21.70
CA GLU A 86 -7.82 2.90 -22.93
C GLU A 86 -8.89 4.01 -22.85
N MET A 87 -9.40 4.32 -21.66
CA MET A 87 -10.41 5.36 -21.44
C MET A 87 -9.84 6.52 -20.63
N THR A 88 -9.50 7.60 -21.33
CA THR A 88 -8.87 8.81 -20.76
C THR A 88 -9.82 9.66 -19.89
N TYR A 89 -11.11 9.30 -19.78
CA TYR A 89 -12.17 10.14 -19.19
C TYR A 89 -13.12 9.40 -18.22
N CYS A 90 -12.72 8.28 -17.61
CA CYS A 90 -13.50 7.74 -16.50
C CYS A 90 -13.14 8.49 -15.21
N ASN A 91 -14.00 9.41 -14.77
CA ASN A 91 -13.88 9.98 -13.43
C ASN A 91 -14.04 8.83 -12.42
N ASP A 92 -12.98 8.53 -11.68
CA ASP A 92 -13.07 7.66 -10.52
C ASP A 92 -13.95 8.39 -9.49
N VAL A 93 -15.18 7.92 -9.31
CA VAL A 93 -16.05 8.41 -8.23
C VAL A 93 -15.44 7.88 -6.95
N GLU A 94 -14.81 8.79 -6.18
CA GLU A 94 -14.35 8.51 -4.83
C GLU A 94 -15.59 8.35 -3.94
N ASP A 95 -16.13 7.13 -3.89
CA ASP A 95 -17.14 6.80 -2.88
C ASP A 95 -16.44 6.72 -1.52
N GLU A 96 -16.86 7.58 -0.59
CA GLU A 96 -16.46 7.54 0.80
C GLU A 96 -16.90 6.19 1.42
N ASP A 97 -15.92 5.38 1.84
CA ASP A 97 -16.13 4.07 2.45
C ASP A 97 -16.72 4.25 3.86
N GLU A 98 -18.06 4.23 3.95
CA GLU A 98 -18.77 4.17 5.23
C GLU A 98 -18.58 2.77 5.83
N GLY A 99 -17.67 2.70 6.80
CA GLY A 99 -17.21 1.45 7.39
C GLY A 99 -18.34 0.63 8.02
N ASP A 100 -18.36 -0.67 7.72
CA ASP A 100 -19.14 -1.62 8.49
C ASP A 100 -18.23 -2.48 9.39
N SER A 101 -18.45 -2.28 10.69
CA SER A 101 -17.93 -3.05 11.80
C SER A 101 -18.91 -4.18 12.12
N THR A 102 -18.51 -5.44 11.94
CA THR A 102 -18.73 -6.49 12.94
C THR A 102 -18.00 -7.79 12.59
N TYR A 103 -17.29 -8.31 13.59
CA TYR A 103 -16.62 -9.60 13.59
C TYR A 103 -17.65 -10.72 13.80
N ALA A 104 -17.59 -11.76 12.99
CA ALA A 104 -18.10 -13.09 13.33
C ALA A 104 -17.48 -14.10 12.35
N THR A 105 -16.54 -14.88 12.86
CA THR A 105 -15.90 -16.03 12.22
C THR A 105 -16.85 -17.22 12.26
N THR A 106 -17.04 -17.92 11.14
CA THR A 106 -17.15 -19.40 11.13
C THR A 106 -17.20 -19.94 9.70
N THR A 107 -16.04 -20.36 9.19
CA THR A 107 -15.94 -21.46 8.22
C THR A 107 -14.61 -22.14 8.48
N ALA A 108 -14.66 -23.43 8.78
CA ALA A 108 -13.54 -24.30 9.13
C ALA A 108 -12.36 -24.09 8.16
N SER A 109 -11.38 -23.33 8.64
CA SER A 109 -10.06 -23.23 8.02
C SER A 109 -9.24 -24.33 8.64
N GLU A 110 -8.47 -25.06 7.83
CA GLU A 110 -7.43 -25.96 8.33
C GLU A 110 -6.56 -25.15 9.30
N ASP A 111 -6.66 -25.46 10.59
CA ASP A 111 -5.89 -24.79 11.63
C ASP A 111 -4.41 -25.07 11.37
N ILE A 112 -3.58 -24.01 11.41
CA ILE A 112 -2.13 -24.14 11.27
C ILE A 112 -1.63 -25.02 12.42
N GLN A 113 -1.34 -26.29 12.13
CA GLN A 113 -0.96 -27.29 13.13
C GLN A 113 0.45 -27.07 13.69
N TYR A 114 1.33 -26.37 12.97
CA TYR A 114 2.72 -26.18 13.38
C TYR A 114 3.35 -24.96 12.72
N ILE A 115 3.98 -24.10 13.52
CA ILE A 115 4.83 -23.00 13.06
C ILE A 115 6.25 -23.33 13.50
N GLU A 116 7.13 -23.68 12.56
CA GLU A 116 8.56 -23.77 12.85
C GLU A 116 9.09 -22.39 13.24
N THR A 117 9.72 -22.28 14.42
CA THR A 117 10.46 -21.09 14.81
C THR A 117 11.77 -21.04 14.02
N THR A 118 11.70 -20.60 12.76
CA THR A 118 12.88 -20.32 11.95
C THR A 118 13.23 -18.85 12.02
N ASN A 119 14.48 -18.54 12.37
CA ASN A 119 15.02 -17.18 12.39
C ASN A 119 15.37 -16.65 10.98
N LYS A 120 15.21 -17.47 9.93
CA LYS A 120 15.56 -17.11 8.55
C LYS A 120 14.90 -15.82 8.07
N TRP A 121 13.61 -15.64 8.37
CA TRP A 121 12.87 -14.46 7.95
C TRP A 121 13.27 -13.20 8.73
N SER A 122 13.60 -13.36 10.02
CA SER A 122 14.13 -12.27 10.83
C SER A 122 15.50 -11.83 10.32
N GLN A 123 16.40 -12.80 10.08
CA GLN A 123 17.72 -12.53 9.50
C GLN A 123 17.63 -11.83 8.15
N TRP A 124 16.80 -12.34 7.23
CA TRP A 124 16.63 -11.70 5.93
C TRP A 124 16.14 -10.25 6.03
N ARG A 125 15.22 -9.96 6.95
CA ARG A 125 14.75 -8.59 7.18
C ARG A 125 15.86 -7.71 7.75
N ASP A 126 16.63 -8.22 8.71
CA ASP A 126 17.69 -7.46 9.36
C ASP A 126 18.84 -7.16 8.35
N ASP A 127 19.18 -8.13 7.48
CA ASP A 127 20.13 -7.95 6.37
C ASP A 127 19.62 -6.91 5.35
N LEU A 128 18.32 -6.95 5.02
CA LEU A 128 17.69 -5.98 4.13
C LEU A 128 17.75 -4.57 4.73
N ASP A 129 17.40 -4.43 6.01
CA ASP A 129 17.46 -3.18 6.75
C ASP A 129 18.88 -2.60 6.71
N GLU A 130 19.91 -3.44 6.86
CA GLU A 130 21.32 -3.01 6.88
C GLU A 130 21.75 -2.49 5.52
N SER A 131 21.41 -3.24 4.47
CA SER A 131 21.69 -2.84 3.09
C SER A 131 20.99 -1.52 2.72
N MET A 132 19.76 -1.32 3.20
CA MET A 132 18.96 -0.13 2.93
C MET A 132 19.54 1.09 3.65
N PHE A 133 19.95 0.94 4.91
CA PHE A 133 20.52 2.03 5.70
C PHE A 133 21.92 2.43 5.23
N THR A 134 22.76 1.46 4.88
CA THR A 134 24.11 1.73 4.33
C THR A 134 24.04 2.45 2.99
N ASP A 135 23.17 2.03 2.06
CA ASP A 135 22.94 2.76 0.79
C ASP A 135 22.44 4.19 1.03
N TRP A 136 21.57 4.39 2.02
CA TRP A 136 21.14 5.73 2.41
C TRP A 136 22.29 6.59 2.95
N GLN A 137 23.11 6.07 3.86
CA GLN A 137 24.25 6.80 4.41
C GLN A 137 25.24 7.21 3.31
N LEU A 138 25.52 6.33 2.34
CA LEU A 138 26.41 6.63 1.21
C LEU A 138 25.88 7.74 0.30
N ARG A 139 24.56 7.86 0.13
CA ARG A 139 23.94 8.90 -0.70
C ARG A 139 23.83 10.25 0.00
N ASN A 140 23.93 10.29 1.33
CA ASN A 140 23.74 11.48 2.15
C ASN A 140 25.03 11.92 2.87
N ALA A 141 26.17 11.27 2.59
CA ALA A 141 27.52 11.67 2.99
C ALA A 141 28.13 12.65 1.98
#